data_AF-A0A2W4SER9-F1
#
_entry.id   AF-A0A2W4SER9-F1
#
_cell.length_a   1.000
_cell.length_b   1.000
_cell.length_c   1.000
_cell.angle_alpha   90.00
_cell.angle_beta   90.00
_cell.angle_gamma   90.00
#
_symmetry.space_group_name_H-M   'P 1'
#
loop_
_entity.id
_entity.type
_entity.pdbx_description
1 polymer ?
#
loop_
_entity_poly.entity_id
_entity_poly.type
_entity_poly.pdbx_seq_one_letter_code
_entity_poly.pdbx_strand_id
1 'polypeptide(L)'
;MSAFCVMGAATLIASQGCNIPAGHAAFPANTPDIRALQQAWRCQSVRVTIPTRPVVFALVLALVLGLVVWAVLRGGDAFSPSRPIRVATWNMQWLVSPETARRARLACRDGQASPLPCDVARGQVRDSADLGALAGEVRRLGADVIAFQEVEDANVARRVFRGYDICIAPGAGAQHAGFAVRRWLDARCEPPLDSLAAGGRGRSGQVLLLRVPGGPPWRLLSVHLKSGCAHDPLESATGACRLLARQAAALGEWIAARVTAQEPFIVLGDLNRAGTPGSGDPFWDLLDASTFETSAAHLPFRNCVFGEPYETFIDHILVDRALMPHLHPEGFMQMRFPISKSIRFRLPDHCPVRVSLTARAAL
;
A
#
# COMPACT_ATOMS: atom_id res chain seq x y z
N MET A 1 17.86 51.81 -2.83
CA MET A 1 18.99 52.74 -3.00
C MET A 1 19.96 52.52 -1.84
N SER A 2 21.22 52.19 -2.17
CA SER A 2 22.49 52.56 -1.52
C SER A 2 22.66 52.31 0.00
N ALA A 3 23.53 51.42 0.49
CA ALA A 3 25.02 51.34 0.44
C ALA A 3 25.75 52.04 1.63
N PHE A 4 26.47 51.21 2.41
CA PHE A 4 27.75 51.36 3.14
C PHE A 4 28.08 52.58 4.03
N CYS A 5 28.61 52.30 5.25
CA CYS A 5 30.01 52.61 5.59
C CYS A 5 30.55 51.84 6.81
N VAL A 6 31.88 51.78 6.91
CA VAL A 6 32.76 50.85 7.65
C VAL A 6 33.34 51.47 8.93
N MET A 7 33.72 50.64 9.92
CA MET A 7 34.95 50.66 10.76
C MET A 7 34.71 49.72 11.97
N GLY A 8 35.61 48.88 12.48
CA GLY A 8 37.01 48.56 12.21
C GLY A 8 37.36 47.37 13.13
N ALA A 9 38.32 46.54 12.72
CA ALA A 9 38.69 45.32 13.42
C ALA A 9 39.51 45.58 14.69
N ALA A 10 39.22 44.86 15.78
CA ALA A 10 40.17 44.63 16.88
C ALA A 10 39.89 43.30 17.61
N THR A 11 40.75 42.33 17.32
CA THR A 11 41.39 41.37 18.24
C THR A 11 40.51 40.52 19.18
N LEU A 12 40.26 39.27 18.80
CA LEU A 12 39.90 38.17 19.72
C LEU A 12 41.16 37.35 20.03
N ILE A 13 41.65 37.41 21.27
CA ILE A 13 42.69 36.52 21.79
C ILE A 13 41.98 35.29 22.37
N ALA A 14 42.14 34.13 21.74
CA ALA A 14 41.80 32.84 22.33
C ALA A 14 43.05 32.28 23.03
N SER A 15 43.02 32.18 24.36
CA SER A 15 44.06 31.49 25.13
C SER A 15 43.84 29.98 25.09
N GLN A 16 44.79 29.21 24.57
CA GLN A 16 44.85 27.76 24.79
C GLN A 16 46.15 27.36 25.50
N GLY A 17 45.98 26.63 26.61
CA GLY A 17 46.82 25.53 27.09
C GLY A 17 48.25 25.85 27.54
N CYS A 18 48.45 26.08 28.83
CA CYS A 18 49.76 25.86 29.48
C CYS A 18 49.74 24.49 30.17
N ASN A 19 50.59 23.56 29.71
CA ASN A 19 50.85 22.29 30.39
C ASN A 19 51.90 22.50 31.49
N ILE A 20 51.55 22.15 32.72
CA ILE A 20 52.45 22.15 33.89
C ILE A 20 53.03 20.74 34.06
N PRO A 21 54.36 20.54 34.20
CA PRO A 21 54.91 19.27 34.63
C PRO A 21 54.80 19.11 36.16
N ALA A 22 54.37 17.93 36.59
CA ALA A 22 54.26 17.58 38.01
C ALA A 22 55.60 17.12 38.59
N GLY A 23 55.98 17.67 39.75
CA GLY A 23 56.55 16.87 40.84
C GLY A 23 58.04 17.07 41.22
N HIS A 24 58.20 17.52 42.46
CA HIS A 24 59.24 17.17 43.46
C HIS A 24 60.68 17.68 43.26
N ALA A 25 61.01 18.78 43.96
CA ALA A 25 62.28 18.92 44.69
C ALA A 25 62.18 20.06 45.72
N ALA A 26 62.71 19.79 46.91
CA ALA A 26 62.63 20.59 48.11
C ALA A 26 63.30 21.97 48.00
N PHE A 27 62.76 22.96 48.70
CA PHE A 27 63.42 24.24 48.97
C PHE A 27 64.50 24.06 50.04
N PRO A 28 65.69 24.65 49.85
CA PRO A 28 66.45 25.20 50.95
C PRO A 28 66.37 26.74 50.92
N ALA A 29 66.27 27.30 52.12
CA ALA A 29 66.35 28.72 52.39
C ALA A 29 67.67 29.30 51.86
N ASN A 30 67.55 30.24 50.92
CA ASN A 30 68.42 31.39 50.72
C ASN A 30 67.85 32.14 49.52
N THR A 31 67.37 33.36 49.72
CA THR A 31 66.97 34.28 48.65
C THR A 31 68.11 34.51 47.66
N PRO A 32 67.88 34.32 46.34
CA PRO A 32 68.66 35.02 45.34
C PRO A 32 67.72 35.83 44.43
N ASP A 33 67.86 37.14 44.55
CA ASP A 33 67.85 38.12 43.46
C ASP A 33 66.80 37.95 42.32
N ILE A 34 65.74 38.77 42.40
CA ILE A 34 64.66 38.87 41.40
C ILE A 34 65.18 39.24 39.98
N ARG A 35 66.45 39.66 39.82
CA ARG A 35 67.04 39.91 38.49
C ARG A 35 67.41 38.65 37.71
N ALA A 36 67.48 37.47 38.35
CA ALA A 36 67.82 36.21 37.66
C ALA A 36 66.60 35.48 37.03
N LEU A 37 65.36 35.89 37.33
CA LEU A 37 64.14 35.26 36.78
C LEU A 37 63.60 35.92 35.49
N GLN A 38 64.23 36.99 35.00
CA GLN A 38 63.82 37.68 33.76
C GLN A 38 64.42 37.11 32.46
N GLN A 39 65.23 36.04 32.52
CA GLN A 39 65.92 35.50 31.34
C GLN A 39 65.40 34.17 30.77
N ALA A 40 64.26 33.65 31.23
CA ALA A 40 63.71 32.38 30.73
C ALA A 40 62.27 32.45 30.17
N TRP A 41 61.77 33.63 29.81
CA TRP A 41 60.43 33.79 29.24
C TRP A 41 60.50 34.49 27.88
N ARG A 42 61.03 33.78 26.88
CA ARG A 42 60.77 34.13 25.49
C ARG A 42 59.33 33.72 25.18
N CYS A 43 58.38 34.63 25.40
CA CYS A 43 57.11 34.58 24.69
C CYS A 43 57.43 34.75 23.20
N GLN A 44 57.57 33.63 22.48
CA GLN A 44 57.50 33.66 21.03
C GLN A 44 56.13 34.21 20.67
N SER A 45 56.11 35.38 20.03
CA SER A 45 54.90 35.91 19.41
C SER A 45 54.51 34.93 18.30
N VAL A 46 53.53 34.07 18.58
CA VAL A 46 52.87 33.27 17.55
C VAL A 46 52.13 34.27 16.66
N ARG A 47 52.73 34.60 15.51
CA ARG A 47 52.03 35.31 14.44
C ARG A 47 50.91 34.39 13.96
N VAL A 48 49.70 34.62 14.46
CA VAL A 48 48.50 34.07 13.82
C VAL A 48 48.34 34.82 12.51
N THR A 49 48.83 34.23 11.43
CA THR A 49 48.52 34.69 10.08
C THR A 49 47.03 34.53 9.86
N ILE A 50 46.29 35.62 10.02
CA ILE A 50 44.88 35.67 9.62
C ILE A 50 44.87 35.42 8.11
N PRO A 51 44.18 34.36 7.63
CA PRO A 51 44.14 34.05 6.20
C PRO A 51 43.70 35.30 5.42
N THR A 52 44.44 35.64 4.37
CA THR A 52 44.10 36.76 3.50
C THR A 52 42.69 36.55 2.95
N ARG A 53 41.96 37.64 2.64
CA ARG A 53 40.60 37.60 2.06
C ARG A 53 40.34 36.47 1.04
N PRO A 54 41.25 36.13 0.10
CA PRO A 54 41.05 35.00 -0.82
C PRO A 54 40.99 33.63 -0.14
N VAL A 55 41.72 33.41 0.95
CA VAL A 55 41.72 32.12 1.68
C VAL A 55 40.43 31.95 2.47
N VAL A 56 39.92 33.01 3.09
CA VAL A 56 38.59 32.99 3.75
C VAL A 56 37.50 32.72 2.72
N PHE A 57 37.58 33.35 1.55
CA PHE A 57 36.62 33.13 0.46
C PHE A 57 36.65 31.68 -0.06
N ALA A 58 37.85 31.10 -0.24
CA ALA A 58 38.01 29.72 -0.66
C ALA A 58 37.44 28.72 0.37
N LEU A 59 37.63 28.97 1.67
CA LEU A 59 37.08 28.14 2.74
C LEU A 59 35.55 28.21 2.80
N VAL A 60 34.97 29.41 2.67
CA VAL A 60 33.51 29.58 2.62
C VAL A 60 32.94 28.91 1.37
N LEU A 61 33.59 29.06 0.21
CA LEU A 61 33.17 28.42 -1.03
C LEU A 61 33.23 26.89 -0.91
N ALA A 62 34.30 26.34 -0.32
CA ALA A 62 34.44 24.91 -0.08
C ALA A 62 33.37 24.37 0.90
N LEU A 63 33.02 25.14 1.93
CA LEU A 63 31.96 24.77 2.88
C LEU A 63 30.59 24.77 2.20
N VAL A 64 30.29 25.79 1.39
CA VAL A 64 29.03 25.88 0.63
C VAL A 64 28.94 24.76 -0.40
N LEU A 65 30.01 24.52 -1.17
CA LEU A 65 30.07 23.39 -2.10
C LEU A 65 29.95 22.05 -1.38
N GLY A 66 30.58 21.90 -0.21
CA GLY A 66 30.46 20.72 0.63
C GLY A 66 29.04 20.49 1.12
N LEU A 67 28.32 21.55 1.53
CA LEU A 67 26.91 21.49 1.94
C LEU A 67 25.99 21.18 0.75
N VAL A 68 26.24 21.74 -0.43
CA VAL A 68 25.48 21.46 -1.65
C VAL A 68 25.71 20.01 -2.08
N VAL A 69 26.95 19.55 -2.14
CA VAL A 69 27.29 18.16 -2.47
C VAL A 69 26.72 17.22 -1.42
N TRP A 70 26.78 17.56 -0.13
CA TRP A 70 26.15 16.79 0.94
C TRP A 70 24.62 16.72 0.79
N ALA A 71 23.96 17.82 0.42
CA ALA A 71 22.52 17.85 0.15
C ALA A 71 22.12 17.05 -1.10
N VAL A 72 22.97 17.05 -2.14
CA VAL A 72 22.80 16.24 -3.35
C VAL A 72 23.03 14.76 -3.07
N LEU A 73 24.08 14.41 -2.31
CA LEU A 73 24.44 13.03 -1.99
C LEU A 73 23.54 12.40 -0.91
N ARG A 74 22.97 13.19 -0.01
CA ARG A 74 21.97 12.71 0.96
C ARG A 74 20.54 12.66 0.42
N GLY A 75 20.33 13.07 -0.84
CA GLY A 75 19.01 13.06 -1.46
C GLY A 75 18.07 13.99 -0.73
N GLY A 76 18.19 15.29 -0.99
CA GLY A 76 17.07 16.19 -0.69
C GLY A 76 15.79 15.59 -1.27
N ASP A 77 14.80 15.34 -0.40
CA ASP A 77 13.43 14.88 -0.72
C ASP A 77 12.63 15.84 -1.62
N ALA A 78 13.32 16.73 -2.33
CA ALA A 78 12.76 17.60 -3.34
C ALA A 78 12.80 16.84 -4.68
N PHE A 79 11.64 16.30 -5.07
CA PHE A 79 11.31 15.82 -6.42
C PHE A 79 11.70 14.38 -6.81
N SER A 80 11.61 13.41 -5.92
CA SER A 80 11.14 12.10 -6.38
C SER A 80 9.62 12.18 -6.56
N PRO A 81 9.07 12.07 -7.78
CA PRO A 81 7.62 11.93 -7.94
C PRO A 81 7.17 10.76 -7.09
N SER A 82 6.17 10.98 -6.22
CA SER A 82 5.64 9.91 -5.37
C SER A 82 5.18 8.78 -6.26
N ARG A 83 5.84 7.61 -6.17
CA ARG A 83 5.43 6.44 -6.93
C ARG A 83 3.93 6.19 -6.68
N PRO A 84 3.11 6.00 -7.72
CA PRO A 84 1.70 5.69 -7.52
C PRO A 84 1.53 4.45 -6.66
N ILE A 85 0.59 4.51 -5.72
CA ILE A 85 0.11 3.35 -4.96
C ILE A 85 -0.81 2.58 -5.88
N ARG A 86 -0.51 1.30 -6.05
CA ARG A 86 -1.29 0.40 -6.89
C ARG A 86 -2.19 -0.47 -6.03
N VAL A 87 -3.50 -0.37 -6.21
CA VAL A 87 -4.50 -1.15 -5.49
C VAL A 87 -5.21 -2.04 -6.50
N ALA A 88 -5.39 -3.33 -6.19
CA ALA A 88 -6.03 -4.29 -7.08
C ALA A 88 -7.10 -5.10 -6.39
N THR A 89 -8.02 -5.67 -7.18
CA THR A 89 -8.94 -6.72 -6.75
C THR A 89 -8.74 -7.99 -7.57
N TRP A 90 -8.90 -9.16 -6.97
CA TRP A 90 -8.83 -10.44 -7.67
C TRP A 90 -9.62 -11.55 -6.95
N ASN A 91 -10.69 -12.04 -7.59
CA ASN A 91 -11.33 -13.28 -7.17
C ASN A 91 -10.42 -14.47 -7.54
N MET A 92 -10.00 -15.24 -6.52
CA MET A 92 -9.03 -16.30 -6.67
C MET A 92 -9.65 -17.66 -7.03
N GLN A 93 -10.96 -17.71 -7.25
CA GLN A 93 -11.74 -18.89 -7.65
C GLN A 93 -11.41 -20.11 -6.78
N TRP A 94 -11.99 -20.17 -5.58
CA TRP A 94 -11.75 -21.23 -4.60
C TRP A 94 -10.26 -21.50 -4.31
N LEU A 95 -9.51 -20.48 -3.90
CA LEU A 95 -8.13 -20.67 -3.44
C LEU A 95 -8.09 -21.35 -2.08
N VAL A 96 -8.00 -22.68 -2.13
CA VAL A 96 -7.94 -23.58 -0.98
C VAL A 96 -6.60 -24.29 -0.91
N SER A 97 -6.23 -24.75 0.28
CA SER A 97 -5.07 -25.60 0.48
C SER A 97 -5.22 -26.95 -0.25
N PRO A 98 -4.13 -27.54 -0.78
CA PRO A 98 -4.13 -28.89 -1.33
C PRO A 98 -4.69 -29.93 -0.35
N GLU A 99 -4.48 -29.73 0.94
CA GLU A 99 -5.01 -30.56 2.02
C GLU A 99 -6.55 -30.48 2.08
N THR A 100 -7.13 -29.28 2.05
CA THR A 100 -8.59 -29.09 2.00
C THR A 100 -9.18 -29.63 0.71
N ALA A 101 -8.56 -29.38 -0.44
CA ALA A 101 -9.00 -29.93 -1.71
C ALA A 101 -8.99 -31.47 -1.70
N ARG A 102 -7.94 -32.09 -1.14
CA ARG A 102 -7.85 -33.55 -0.98
C ARG A 102 -8.95 -34.08 -0.07
N ARG A 103 -9.18 -33.45 1.08
CA ARG A 103 -10.26 -33.84 2.02
C ARG A 103 -11.63 -33.76 1.36
N ALA A 104 -11.92 -32.65 0.65
CA ALA A 104 -13.16 -32.46 -0.08
C ALA A 104 -13.40 -33.55 -1.11
N ARG A 105 -12.36 -33.90 -1.91
CA ARG A 105 -12.46 -34.94 -2.93
C ARG A 105 -12.77 -36.32 -2.33
N LEU A 106 -12.13 -36.68 -1.22
CA LEU A 106 -12.38 -37.95 -0.53
C LEU A 106 -13.80 -37.98 0.04
N ALA A 107 -14.23 -36.92 0.74
CA ALA A 107 -15.58 -36.82 1.28
C ALA A 107 -16.65 -36.93 0.16
N CYS A 108 -16.47 -36.21 -0.94
CA CYS A 108 -17.38 -36.26 -2.09
C CYS A 108 -17.39 -37.61 -2.84
N ARG A 109 -16.33 -38.41 -2.75
CA ARG A 109 -16.30 -39.78 -3.27
C ARG A 109 -17.07 -40.72 -2.35
N ASP A 110 -16.92 -40.54 -1.05
CA ASP A 110 -17.46 -41.42 -0.02
C ASP A 110 -18.88 -41.03 0.42
N GLY A 111 -19.50 -40.04 -0.23
CA GLY A 111 -20.85 -39.55 0.08
C GLY A 111 -20.94 -38.79 1.41
N GLN A 112 -19.82 -38.29 1.93
CA GLN A 112 -19.73 -37.59 3.20
C GLN A 112 -19.85 -36.08 3.03
N ALA A 113 -20.11 -35.39 4.15
CA ALA A 113 -20.08 -33.93 4.20
C ALA A 113 -18.69 -33.41 3.78
N SER A 114 -18.66 -32.61 2.71
CA SER A 114 -17.44 -32.03 2.15
C SER A 114 -17.30 -30.56 2.53
N PRO A 115 -16.07 -30.07 2.84
CA PRO A 115 -15.82 -28.65 3.08
C PRO A 115 -15.97 -27.78 1.81
N LEU A 116 -16.04 -28.39 0.63
CA LEU A 116 -16.24 -27.72 -0.65
C LEU A 116 -17.39 -28.37 -1.44
N PRO A 117 -18.09 -27.63 -2.30
CA PRO A 117 -18.99 -28.21 -3.30
C PRO A 117 -18.30 -29.31 -4.11
N CYS A 118 -19.00 -30.40 -4.41
CA CYS A 118 -18.36 -31.58 -5.00
C CYS A 118 -17.92 -31.40 -6.45
N ASP A 119 -18.55 -30.50 -7.19
CA ASP A 119 -18.09 -30.01 -8.48
C ASP A 119 -16.75 -29.25 -8.36
N VAL A 120 -16.63 -28.34 -7.39
CA VAL A 120 -15.37 -27.62 -7.07
C VAL A 120 -14.28 -28.61 -6.65
N ALA A 121 -14.59 -29.53 -5.73
CA ALA A 121 -13.63 -30.52 -5.22
C ALA A 121 -13.08 -31.48 -6.30
N ARG A 122 -13.83 -31.69 -7.38
CA ARG A 122 -13.43 -32.54 -8.52
C ARG A 122 -12.77 -31.73 -9.64
N GLY A 123 -13.27 -30.53 -9.91
CA GLY A 123 -12.89 -29.74 -11.08
C GLY A 123 -11.76 -28.73 -10.84
N GLN A 124 -11.67 -28.14 -9.63
CA GLN A 124 -10.87 -26.93 -9.39
C GLN A 124 -9.66 -27.14 -8.45
N VAL A 125 -9.20 -28.38 -8.29
CA VAL A 125 -8.01 -28.67 -7.46
C VAL A 125 -6.76 -28.03 -8.07
N ARG A 126 -6.03 -27.24 -7.28
CA ARG A 126 -4.73 -26.66 -7.65
C ARG A 126 -3.60 -27.39 -6.94
N ASP A 127 -2.54 -27.71 -7.68
CA ASP A 127 -1.33 -28.29 -7.10
C ASP A 127 -0.29 -27.21 -6.72
N SER A 128 0.91 -27.64 -6.32
CA SER A 128 1.98 -26.70 -5.95
C SER A 128 2.53 -25.91 -7.14
N ALA A 129 2.48 -26.45 -8.36
CA ALA A 129 2.89 -25.75 -9.57
C ALA A 129 1.87 -24.67 -9.95
N ASP A 130 0.58 -24.95 -9.83
CA ASP A 130 -0.50 -23.98 -10.00
C ASP A 130 -0.37 -22.81 -9.02
N LEU A 131 -0.15 -23.11 -7.73
CA LEU A 131 0.08 -22.06 -6.71
C LEU A 131 1.36 -21.25 -6.98
N GLY A 132 2.40 -21.90 -7.52
CA GLY A 132 3.62 -21.23 -7.97
C GLY A 132 3.38 -20.30 -9.17
N ALA A 133 2.53 -20.71 -10.11
CA ALA A 133 2.12 -19.89 -11.25
C ALA A 133 1.30 -18.68 -10.77
N LEU A 134 0.35 -18.86 -9.85
CA LEU A 134 -0.41 -17.76 -9.26
C LEU A 134 0.48 -16.75 -8.53
N ALA A 135 1.47 -17.24 -7.76
CA ALA A 135 2.45 -16.34 -7.15
C ALA A 135 3.26 -15.55 -8.20
N GLY A 136 3.48 -16.11 -9.39
CA GLY A 136 4.05 -15.42 -10.54
C GLY A 136 3.15 -14.32 -11.09
N GLU A 137 1.86 -14.61 -11.23
CA GLU A 137 0.86 -13.64 -11.70
C GLU A 137 0.66 -12.50 -10.68
N VAL A 138 0.70 -12.77 -9.37
CA VAL A 138 0.72 -11.72 -8.33
C VAL A 138 1.93 -10.78 -8.50
N ARG A 139 3.11 -11.32 -8.81
CA ARG A 139 4.30 -10.49 -9.09
C ARG A 139 4.12 -9.64 -10.34
N ARG A 140 3.53 -10.22 -11.40
CA ARG A 140 3.24 -9.50 -12.66
C ARG A 140 2.20 -8.40 -12.48
N LEU A 141 1.19 -8.63 -11.63
CA LEU A 141 0.19 -7.63 -11.28
C LEU A 141 0.83 -6.38 -10.65
N GLY A 142 1.91 -6.57 -9.89
CA GLY A 142 2.75 -5.49 -9.38
C GLY A 142 1.98 -4.49 -8.51
N ALA A 143 0.92 -4.95 -7.84
CA ALA A 143 0.09 -4.17 -6.94
C ALA A 143 0.69 -4.10 -5.53
N ASP A 144 0.44 -3.00 -4.83
CA ASP A 144 0.91 -2.76 -3.48
C ASP A 144 -0.09 -3.24 -2.43
N VAL A 145 -1.38 -3.14 -2.76
CA VAL A 145 -2.50 -3.69 -2.00
C VAL A 145 -3.36 -4.52 -2.96
N ILE A 146 -3.72 -5.74 -2.57
CA ILE A 146 -4.59 -6.63 -3.35
C ILE A 146 -5.75 -7.06 -2.46
N ALA A 147 -6.96 -6.62 -2.78
CA ALA A 147 -8.20 -7.19 -2.29
C ALA A 147 -8.40 -8.55 -2.96
N PHE A 148 -8.40 -9.63 -2.19
CA PHE A 148 -8.67 -10.96 -2.73
C PHE A 148 -10.05 -11.45 -2.29
N GLN A 149 -10.65 -12.29 -3.12
CA GLN A 149 -11.89 -13.01 -2.83
C GLN A 149 -11.68 -14.52 -3.01
N GLU A 150 -12.56 -15.30 -2.40
CA GLU A 150 -12.55 -16.77 -2.45
C GLU A 150 -11.27 -17.42 -1.96
N VAL A 151 -10.72 -16.91 -0.86
CA VAL A 151 -9.54 -17.48 -0.22
C VAL A 151 -9.94 -18.20 1.06
N GLU A 152 -9.45 -19.43 1.24
CA GLU A 152 -9.76 -20.24 2.42
C GLU A 152 -9.26 -19.58 3.69
N ASP A 153 -7.96 -19.31 3.76
CA ASP A 153 -7.31 -18.78 4.96
C ASP A 153 -5.98 -18.06 4.66
N ALA A 154 -5.39 -17.50 5.70
CA ALA A 154 -4.10 -16.81 5.60
C ALA A 154 -2.92 -17.75 5.24
N ASN A 155 -3.02 -19.05 5.48
CA ASN A 155 -1.94 -20.00 5.18
C ASN A 155 -1.83 -20.23 3.67
N VAL A 156 -2.94 -20.53 3.00
CA VAL A 156 -2.94 -20.66 1.53
C VAL A 156 -2.69 -19.31 0.85
N ALA A 157 -3.22 -18.21 1.40
CA ALA A 157 -2.96 -16.86 0.89
C ALA A 157 -1.45 -16.57 0.82
N ARG A 158 -0.69 -16.85 1.89
CA ARG A 158 0.77 -16.60 1.93
C ARG A 158 1.57 -17.40 0.89
N ARG A 159 1.06 -18.54 0.42
CA ARG A 159 1.72 -19.32 -0.64
C ARG A 159 1.72 -18.59 -1.99
N VAL A 160 0.65 -17.83 -2.24
CA VAL A 160 0.41 -17.06 -3.48
C VAL A 160 0.91 -15.61 -3.33
N PHE A 161 0.48 -14.91 -2.29
CA PHE A 161 0.82 -13.50 -2.02
C PHE A 161 2.14 -13.36 -1.24
N ARG A 162 3.23 -13.85 -1.82
CA ARG A 162 4.56 -13.84 -1.17
C ARG A 162 5.07 -12.42 -0.97
N GLY A 163 5.55 -12.11 0.23
CA GLY A 163 6.07 -10.77 0.57
C GLY A 163 4.99 -9.76 0.94
N TYR A 164 3.75 -10.22 1.14
CA TYR A 164 2.64 -9.42 1.67
C TYR A 164 2.33 -9.85 3.12
N ASP A 165 1.72 -8.96 3.88
CA ASP A 165 0.95 -9.27 5.08
C ASP A 165 -0.49 -9.54 4.69
N ILE A 166 -1.15 -10.45 5.40
CA ILE A 166 -2.48 -10.95 5.07
C ILE A 166 -3.48 -10.52 6.13
N CYS A 167 -4.58 -9.94 5.67
CA CYS A 167 -5.76 -9.58 6.43
C CYS A 167 -6.94 -10.36 5.85
N ILE A 168 -7.74 -11.06 6.65
CA ILE A 168 -8.87 -11.83 6.12
C ILE A 168 -10.05 -11.73 7.07
N ALA A 169 -11.24 -11.48 6.50
CA ALA A 169 -12.45 -11.45 7.30
C ALA A 169 -12.76 -12.88 7.77
N PRO A 170 -13.05 -13.08 9.08
CA PRO A 170 -13.46 -14.37 9.58
C PRO A 170 -14.82 -14.76 9.00
N GLY A 171 -15.07 -16.06 8.87
CA GLY A 171 -16.32 -16.57 8.36
C GLY A 171 -16.38 -18.09 8.39
N ALA A 172 -17.56 -18.62 8.05
CA ALA A 172 -17.72 -20.04 7.83
C ALA A 172 -17.39 -20.39 6.36
N GLY A 173 -16.92 -21.61 6.14
CA GLY A 173 -16.60 -22.12 4.80
C GLY A 173 -15.20 -21.73 4.35
N ALA A 174 -15.00 -21.74 3.02
CA ALA A 174 -13.67 -21.60 2.40
C ALA A 174 -13.56 -20.40 1.44
N GLN A 175 -14.53 -19.49 1.46
CA GLN A 175 -14.55 -18.32 0.58
C GLN A 175 -14.63 -17.05 1.40
N HIS A 176 -13.46 -16.51 1.74
CA HIS A 176 -13.35 -15.25 2.46
C HIS A 176 -12.85 -14.13 1.55
N ALA A 177 -13.22 -12.90 1.90
CA ALA A 177 -12.65 -11.69 1.35
C ALA A 177 -11.56 -11.16 2.28
N GLY A 178 -10.53 -10.55 1.70
CA GLY A 178 -9.39 -10.06 2.47
C GLY A 178 -8.46 -9.19 1.66
N PHE A 179 -7.30 -8.90 2.25
CA PHE A 179 -6.23 -8.14 1.64
C PHE A 179 -4.88 -8.83 1.78
N ALA A 180 -4.08 -8.75 0.72
CA ALA A 180 -2.64 -8.88 0.76
C ALA A 180 -2.03 -7.47 0.62
N VAL A 181 -1.24 -7.05 1.62
CA VAL A 181 -0.65 -5.70 1.69
C VAL A 181 0.89 -5.79 1.71
N ARG A 182 1.58 -4.97 0.91
CA ARG A 182 3.05 -4.91 0.97
C ARG A 182 3.51 -4.49 2.38
N ARG A 183 4.47 -5.23 2.95
CA ARG A 183 4.99 -5.03 4.32
C ARG A 183 5.54 -3.65 4.64
N TRP A 184 5.96 -2.90 3.62
CA TRP A 184 6.51 -1.55 3.78
C TRP A 184 5.43 -0.45 3.80
N LEU A 185 4.17 -0.80 3.53
CA LEU A 185 3.06 0.13 3.67
C LEU A 185 2.62 0.21 5.13
N ASP A 186 2.32 1.42 5.59
CA ASP A 186 1.61 1.63 6.86
C ASP A 186 0.11 1.37 6.62
N ALA A 187 -0.30 0.14 6.92
CA ALA A 187 -1.69 -0.27 6.82
C ALA A 187 -2.12 -1.03 8.06
N ARG A 188 -3.38 -0.84 8.45
CA ARG A 188 -4.00 -1.48 9.60
C ARG A 188 -5.27 -2.23 9.17
N CYS A 189 -5.34 -3.50 9.51
CA CYS A 189 -6.58 -4.27 9.47
C CYS A 189 -7.60 -3.66 10.45
N GLU A 190 -8.74 -3.23 9.93
CA GLU A 190 -9.87 -2.81 10.77
C GLU A 190 -10.85 -3.98 10.94
N PRO A 191 -11.79 -3.90 11.89
CA PRO A 191 -12.86 -4.88 12.00
C PRO A 191 -13.59 -5.08 10.66
N PRO A 192 -13.99 -6.32 10.33
CA PRO A 192 -14.74 -6.59 9.10
C PRO A 192 -16.11 -5.92 9.11
N LEU A 193 -16.66 -5.68 7.92
CA LEU A 193 -18.04 -5.27 7.73
C LEU A 193 -18.96 -6.49 7.77
N ASP A 194 -19.38 -6.87 8.98
CA ASP A 194 -20.18 -8.08 9.21
C ASP A 194 -21.63 -7.98 8.72
N SER A 195 -22.15 -6.77 8.49
CA SER A 195 -23.48 -6.58 7.90
C SER A 195 -23.59 -7.23 6.51
N LEU A 196 -22.48 -7.34 5.76
CA LEU A 196 -22.43 -8.05 4.47
C LEU A 196 -22.60 -9.57 4.60
N ALA A 197 -22.33 -10.16 5.76
CA ALA A 197 -22.62 -11.58 6.01
C ALA A 197 -24.14 -11.86 6.11
N ALA A 198 -24.97 -10.82 6.29
CA ALA A 198 -26.43 -10.88 6.28
C ALA A 198 -27.01 -12.05 7.09
N GLY A 199 -26.57 -12.16 8.36
CA GLY A 199 -26.97 -13.23 9.28
C GLY A 199 -26.33 -14.58 8.98
N GLY A 200 -25.08 -14.59 8.49
CA GLY A 200 -24.30 -15.81 8.20
C GLY A 200 -24.64 -16.49 6.87
N ARG A 201 -25.44 -15.84 6.01
CA ARG A 201 -25.81 -16.36 4.68
C ARG A 201 -24.91 -15.84 3.55
N GLY A 202 -24.14 -14.79 3.83
CA GLY A 202 -23.15 -14.19 2.95
C GLY A 202 -21.76 -14.21 3.57
N ARG A 203 -20.88 -13.34 3.08
CA ARG A 203 -19.49 -13.21 3.53
C ARG A 203 -19.29 -11.79 4.06
N SER A 204 -18.60 -11.64 5.18
CA SER A 204 -18.20 -10.31 5.67
C SER A 204 -17.22 -9.67 4.70
N GLY A 205 -17.24 -8.33 4.61
CA GLY A 205 -16.19 -7.59 3.91
C GLY A 205 -15.00 -7.32 4.82
N GLN A 206 -13.78 -7.35 4.32
CA GLN A 206 -12.60 -6.97 5.10
C GLN A 206 -12.30 -5.49 4.90
N VAL A 207 -12.07 -4.74 5.99
CA VAL A 207 -11.69 -3.33 5.95
C VAL A 207 -10.18 -3.17 6.21
N LEU A 208 -9.54 -2.26 5.48
CA LEU A 208 -8.14 -1.88 5.64
C LEU A 208 -8.02 -0.36 5.67
N LEU A 209 -7.38 0.18 6.71
CA LEU A 209 -6.96 1.57 6.75
C LEU A 209 -5.54 1.67 6.20
N LEU A 210 -5.35 2.38 5.09
CA LEU A 210 -4.05 2.62 4.47
C LEU A 210 -3.62 4.07 4.71
N ARG A 211 -2.49 4.29 5.39
CA ARG A 211 -1.92 5.62 5.50
C ARG A 211 -1.11 5.94 4.25
N VAL A 212 -1.41 7.09 3.64
CA VAL A 212 -0.70 7.58 2.46
C VAL A 212 0.07 8.85 2.79
N PRO A 213 1.28 9.04 2.23
CA PRO A 213 2.05 10.27 2.48
C PRO A 213 1.35 11.51 1.92
N GLY A 214 1.20 12.55 2.75
CA GLY A 214 0.73 13.85 2.30
C GLY A 214 -0.79 13.99 2.12
N GLY A 215 -1.59 13.06 2.66
CA GLY A 215 -3.05 13.12 2.60
C GLY A 215 -3.73 12.35 3.73
N PRO A 216 -5.07 12.44 3.83
CA PRO A 216 -5.85 11.61 4.74
C PRO A 216 -5.68 10.11 4.41
N PRO A 217 -5.79 9.21 5.40
CA PRO A 217 -5.73 7.78 5.16
C PRO A 217 -6.90 7.31 4.29
N TRP A 218 -6.64 6.32 3.44
CA TRP A 218 -7.67 5.71 2.59
C TRP A 218 -8.27 4.50 3.31
N ARG A 219 -9.59 4.38 3.29
CA ARG A 219 -10.31 3.18 3.77
C ARG A 219 -10.67 2.28 2.60
N LEU A 220 -10.03 1.12 2.57
CA LEU A 220 -10.27 0.11 1.55
C LEU A 220 -11.22 -0.95 2.10
N LEU A 221 -12.17 -1.40 1.28
CA LEU A 221 -13.10 -2.49 1.62
C LEU A 221 -13.02 -3.59 0.55
N SER A 222 -12.63 -4.79 0.96
CA SER A 222 -12.64 -6.00 0.12
C SER A 222 -14.00 -6.69 0.25
N VAL A 223 -14.71 -6.89 -0.87
CA VAL A 223 -16.05 -7.50 -0.88
C VAL A 223 -16.13 -8.71 -1.80
N HIS A 224 -17.01 -9.65 -1.47
CA HIS A 224 -17.43 -10.72 -2.36
C HIS A 224 -18.94 -10.98 -2.15
N LEU A 225 -19.76 -10.30 -2.95
CA LEU A 225 -21.20 -10.30 -2.78
C LEU A 225 -21.84 -11.59 -3.32
N LYS A 226 -23.14 -11.76 -3.09
CA LYS A 226 -23.86 -12.98 -3.44
C LYS A 226 -24.01 -13.15 -4.95
N SER A 227 -23.47 -14.25 -5.47
CA SER A 227 -23.70 -14.73 -6.83
C SER A 227 -25.12 -15.26 -7.08
N GLY A 228 -25.50 -15.32 -8.36
CA GLY A 228 -26.79 -15.86 -8.82
C GLY A 228 -27.88 -14.80 -9.05
N CYS A 229 -27.51 -13.52 -9.11
CA CYS A 229 -28.42 -12.42 -9.48
C CYS A 229 -27.70 -11.39 -10.38
N ALA A 230 -26.84 -11.88 -11.29
CA ALA A 230 -26.01 -11.00 -12.11
C ALA A 230 -26.82 -10.15 -13.08
N HIS A 231 -27.86 -10.72 -13.68
CA HIS A 231 -28.69 -10.07 -14.73
C HIS A 231 -30.19 -9.98 -14.39
N ASP A 232 -30.66 -10.77 -13.42
CA ASP A 232 -32.05 -10.72 -12.96
C ASP A 232 -32.38 -9.34 -12.35
N PRO A 233 -33.65 -8.91 -12.36
CA PRO A 233 -34.08 -7.76 -11.56
C PRO A 233 -33.70 -7.95 -10.10
N LEU A 234 -33.16 -6.90 -9.45
CA LEU A 234 -32.69 -6.99 -8.08
C LEU A 234 -33.82 -7.34 -7.09
N GLU A 235 -35.05 -6.91 -7.41
CA GLU A 235 -36.28 -7.14 -6.65
C GLU A 235 -36.82 -8.57 -6.79
N SER A 236 -36.20 -9.39 -7.65
CA SER A 236 -36.62 -10.77 -7.86
C SER A 236 -36.70 -11.55 -6.54
N ALA A 237 -37.75 -12.36 -6.41
CA ALA A 237 -38.01 -13.16 -5.21
C ALA A 237 -37.07 -14.37 -5.05
N THR A 238 -36.01 -14.49 -5.85
CA THR A 238 -35.01 -15.55 -5.66
C THR A 238 -34.22 -15.32 -4.37
N GLY A 239 -33.72 -16.40 -3.77
CA GLY A 239 -32.88 -16.30 -2.57
C GLY A 239 -31.59 -15.50 -2.81
N ALA A 240 -31.03 -15.60 -4.02
CA ALA A 240 -29.82 -14.88 -4.42
C ALA A 240 -30.08 -13.37 -4.53
N CYS A 241 -31.10 -12.95 -5.29
CA CYS A 241 -31.41 -11.53 -5.46
C CYS A 241 -31.79 -10.86 -4.14
N ARG A 242 -32.64 -11.49 -3.31
CA ARG A 242 -32.96 -10.97 -1.97
C ARG A 242 -31.73 -10.77 -1.08
N LEU A 243 -30.75 -11.67 -1.16
CA LEU A 243 -29.53 -11.55 -0.37
C LEU A 243 -28.60 -10.49 -0.94
N LEU A 244 -28.44 -10.43 -2.28
CA LEU A 244 -27.65 -9.40 -2.94
C LEU A 244 -28.22 -8.01 -2.67
N ALA A 245 -29.54 -7.82 -2.72
CA ALA A 245 -30.19 -6.55 -2.40
C ALA A 245 -29.90 -6.07 -0.96
N ARG A 246 -29.95 -6.99 0.03
CA ARG A 246 -29.56 -6.66 1.42
C ARG A 246 -28.08 -6.28 1.53
N GLN A 247 -27.21 -6.97 0.80
CA GLN A 247 -25.79 -6.65 0.78
C GLN A 247 -25.52 -5.30 0.09
N ALA A 248 -26.24 -4.98 -0.99
CA ALA A 248 -26.16 -3.69 -1.67
C ALA A 248 -26.56 -2.55 -0.73
N ALA A 249 -27.67 -2.70 0.01
CA ALA A 249 -28.08 -1.72 1.02
C ALA A 249 -27.00 -1.52 2.12
N ALA A 250 -26.48 -2.61 2.69
CA ALA A 250 -25.42 -2.53 3.70
C ALA A 250 -24.11 -1.92 3.16
N LEU A 251 -23.77 -2.17 1.90
CA LEU A 251 -22.62 -1.55 1.24
C LEU A 251 -22.86 -0.06 0.99
N GLY A 252 -24.06 0.32 0.54
CA GLY A 252 -24.48 1.71 0.38
C GLY A 252 -24.41 2.50 1.69
N GLU A 253 -24.90 1.94 2.80
CA GLU A 253 -24.76 2.54 4.13
C GLU A 253 -23.29 2.74 4.52
N TRP A 254 -22.42 1.76 4.23
CA TRP A 254 -21.00 1.89 4.50
C TRP A 254 -20.36 3.01 3.67
N ILE A 255 -20.71 3.13 2.38
CA ILE A 255 -20.25 4.20 1.49
C ILE A 255 -20.74 5.57 1.99
N ALA A 256 -22.04 5.70 2.28
CA ALA A 256 -22.64 6.95 2.74
C ALA A 256 -22.02 7.44 4.07
N ALA A 257 -21.66 6.53 4.97
CA ALA A 257 -20.96 6.85 6.21
C ALA A 257 -19.55 7.43 5.94
N ARG A 258 -18.82 6.89 4.96
CA ARG A 258 -17.50 7.42 4.55
C ARG A 258 -17.63 8.80 3.92
N VAL A 259 -18.59 8.98 3.02
CA VAL A 259 -18.89 10.28 2.38
C VAL A 259 -19.23 11.34 3.42
N THR A 260 -20.13 11.02 4.35
CA THR A 260 -20.54 11.94 5.44
C THR A 260 -19.36 12.32 6.34
N ALA A 261 -18.48 11.37 6.63
CA ALA A 261 -17.29 11.59 7.45
C ALA A 261 -16.11 12.21 6.67
N GLN A 262 -16.26 12.45 5.36
CA GLN A 262 -15.19 12.90 4.46
C GLN A 262 -13.95 12.00 4.52
N GLU A 263 -14.18 10.69 4.65
CA GLU A 263 -13.14 9.67 4.73
C GLU A 263 -12.94 9.03 3.35
N PRO A 264 -11.81 9.28 2.65
CA PRO A 264 -11.63 8.73 1.32
C PRO A 264 -11.66 7.22 1.32
N PHE A 265 -12.38 6.64 0.36
CA PHE A 265 -12.59 5.20 0.32
C PHE A 265 -12.33 4.57 -1.05
N ILE A 266 -12.07 3.27 -1.04
CA ILE A 266 -12.03 2.43 -2.24
C ILE A 266 -12.71 1.10 -1.91
N VAL A 267 -13.77 0.73 -2.65
CA VAL A 267 -14.37 -0.60 -2.57
C VAL A 267 -13.81 -1.46 -3.69
N LEU A 268 -13.36 -2.67 -3.36
CA LEU A 268 -12.67 -3.58 -4.27
C LEU A 268 -13.27 -4.98 -4.16
N GLY A 269 -13.75 -5.55 -5.25
CA GLY A 269 -14.23 -6.93 -5.18
C GLY A 269 -15.08 -7.40 -6.31
N ASP A 270 -15.51 -8.65 -6.16
CA ASP A 270 -16.53 -9.29 -6.97
C ASP A 270 -17.91 -8.91 -6.41
N LEU A 271 -18.60 -8.00 -7.10
CA LEU A 271 -19.94 -7.56 -6.75
C LEU A 271 -21.01 -8.56 -7.21
N ASN A 272 -20.66 -9.54 -8.04
CA ASN A 272 -21.57 -10.53 -8.62
C ASN A 272 -22.79 -9.89 -9.33
N ARG A 273 -22.67 -8.63 -9.73
CA ARG A 273 -23.71 -7.85 -10.41
C ARG A 273 -23.16 -7.32 -11.72
N ALA A 274 -23.84 -7.61 -12.82
CA ALA A 274 -23.41 -7.16 -14.13
C ALA A 274 -23.75 -5.68 -14.36
N GLY A 275 -22.95 -5.01 -15.18
CA GLY A 275 -23.22 -3.66 -15.65
C GLY A 275 -22.43 -2.59 -14.89
N THR A 276 -22.86 -1.34 -15.05
CA THR A 276 -22.18 -0.15 -14.50
C THR A 276 -23.22 0.86 -14.02
N PRO A 277 -22.82 1.86 -13.20
CA PRO A 277 -23.66 3.02 -12.93
C PRO A 277 -24.29 3.62 -14.19
N GLY A 278 -25.50 4.16 -14.05
CA GLY A 278 -26.26 4.75 -15.17
C GLY A 278 -27.00 3.76 -16.06
N SER A 279 -26.93 2.45 -15.76
CA SER A 279 -27.67 1.39 -16.47
C SER A 279 -29.17 1.32 -16.11
N GLY A 280 -29.64 2.10 -15.12
CA GLY A 280 -31.00 2.00 -14.57
C GLY A 280 -31.20 0.80 -13.63
N ASP A 281 -30.12 0.15 -13.23
CA ASP A 281 -30.14 -0.98 -12.30
C ASP A 281 -30.14 -0.48 -10.83
N PRO A 282 -31.19 -0.83 -10.03
CA PRO A 282 -31.36 -0.40 -8.65
C PRO A 282 -30.19 -0.74 -7.72
N PHE A 283 -29.36 -1.72 -8.09
CA PHE A 283 -28.13 -2.03 -7.35
C PHE A 283 -27.22 -0.79 -7.24
N TRP A 284 -27.02 -0.06 -8.33
CA TRP A 284 -26.13 1.11 -8.35
C TRP A 284 -26.74 2.31 -7.64
N ASP A 285 -28.07 2.41 -7.61
CA ASP A 285 -28.79 3.46 -6.89
C ASP A 285 -28.64 3.28 -5.37
N LEU A 286 -28.72 2.04 -4.86
CA LEU A 286 -28.51 1.73 -3.45
C LEU A 286 -27.10 2.10 -2.97
N LEU A 287 -26.12 2.05 -3.86
CA LEU A 287 -24.72 2.40 -3.56
C LEU A 287 -24.47 3.91 -3.64
N ASP A 288 -25.42 4.70 -4.13
CA ASP A 288 -25.24 6.10 -4.53
C ASP A 288 -24.02 6.28 -5.45
N ALA A 289 -24.14 5.76 -6.67
CA ALA A 289 -23.07 5.80 -7.66
C ALA A 289 -22.65 7.22 -8.09
N SER A 290 -23.32 8.27 -7.62
CA SER A 290 -22.86 9.65 -7.78
C SER A 290 -21.59 9.95 -6.96
N THR A 291 -21.27 9.12 -5.97
CA THR A 291 -20.17 9.35 -5.01
C THR A 291 -18.81 8.76 -5.43
N PHE A 292 -18.78 7.87 -6.43
CA PHE A 292 -17.57 7.18 -6.86
C PHE A 292 -17.47 7.04 -8.39
N GLU A 293 -16.28 6.68 -8.86
CA GLU A 293 -16.03 6.19 -10.21
C GLU A 293 -15.73 4.69 -10.18
N THR A 294 -16.11 3.96 -11.23
CA THR A 294 -15.93 2.49 -11.30
C THR A 294 -14.91 2.11 -12.37
N SER A 295 -14.08 1.09 -12.10
CA SER A 295 -13.14 0.54 -13.07
C SER A 295 -13.80 0.14 -14.40
N ALA A 296 -15.06 -0.31 -14.36
CA ALA A 296 -15.81 -0.72 -15.55
C ALA A 296 -16.20 0.46 -16.46
N ALA A 297 -16.18 1.71 -15.97
CA ALA A 297 -16.35 2.91 -16.79
C ALA A 297 -15.07 3.26 -17.57
N HIS A 298 -13.92 2.73 -17.15
CA HIS A 298 -12.60 3.06 -17.71
C HIS A 298 -11.95 1.91 -18.50
N LEU A 299 -12.52 0.70 -18.42
CA LEU A 299 -11.95 -0.50 -19.03
C LEU A 299 -12.99 -1.21 -19.90
N PRO A 300 -12.65 -1.67 -21.10
CA PRO A 300 -13.53 -2.54 -21.86
C PRO A 300 -13.52 -3.96 -21.25
N PHE A 301 -14.68 -4.62 -21.22
CA PHE A 301 -14.76 -5.99 -20.73
C PHE A 301 -13.94 -6.94 -21.61
N ARG A 302 -13.14 -7.80 -20.98
CA ARG A 302 -12.40 -8.88 -21.65
C ARG A 302 -12.32 -10.09 -20.73
N ASN A 303 -12.53 -11.27 -21.31
CA ASN A 303 -12.33 -12.54 -20.62
C ASN A 303 -10.86 -12.78 -20.25
N CYS A 304 -10.70 -13.46 -19.13
CA CYS A 304 -9.44 -13.67 -18.45
C CYS A 304 -8.74 -14.90 -18.98
N VAL A 305 -9.53 -15.93 -19.22
CA VAL A 305 -9.15 -17.09 -19.99
C VAL A 305 -9.78 -16.99 -21.39
N PHE A 306 -9.02 -17.38 -22.40
CA PHE A 306 -9.50 -17.42 -23.76
C PHE A 306 -10.63 -18.46 -23.91
N GLY A 307 -11.75 -18.07 -24.53
CA GLY A 307 -12.88 -18.96 -24.81
C GLY A 307 -13.98 -18.96 -23.74
N GLU A 308 -13.85 -18.19 -22.66
CA GLU A 308 -14.92 -18.02 -21.68
C GLU A 308 -16.10 -17.23 -22.27
N PRO A 309 -17.35 -17.54 -21.87
CA PRO A 309 -18.55 -16.97 -22.47
C PRO A 309 -19.05 -15.69 -21.79
N TYR A 310 -18.31 -15.13 -20.84
CA TYR A 310 -18.78 -13.94 -20.12
C TYR A 310 -18.71 -12.70 -21.01
N GLU A 311 -19.58 -11.73 -20.73
CA GLU A 311 -19.77 -10.53 -21.55
C GLU A 311 -19.70 -9.21 -20.75
N THR A 312 -19.70 -9.28 -19.41
CA THR A 312 -19.82 -8.10 -18.54
C THR A 312 -18.93 -8.18 -17.31
N PHE A 313 -18.55 -7.03 -16.77
CA PHE A 313 -17.84 -6.95 -15.49
C PHE A 313 -18.74 -7.34 -14.32
N ILE A 314 -18.16 -8.08 -13.39
CA ILE A 314 -18.66 -8.25 -12.03
C ILE A 314 -17.58 -7.93 -10.97
N ASP A 315 -16.31 -7.91 -11.37
CA ASP A 315 -15.20 -7.42 -10.57
C ASP A 315 -15.04 -5.90 -10.75
N HIS A 316 -15.26 -5.15 -9.67
CA HIS A 316 -15.22 -3.69 -9.68
C HIS A 316 -14.20 -3.13 -8.68
N ILE A 317 -13.61 -2.01 -9.06
CA ILE A 317 -12.98 -1.06 -8.14
C ILE A 317 -13.83 0.20 -8.17
N LEU A 318 -14.45 0.53 -7.04
CA LEU A 318 -15.20 1.77 -6.83
C LEU A 318 -14.28 2.74 -6.08
N VAL A 319 -13.87 3.81 -6.75
CA VAL A 319 -12.96 4.82 -6.21
C VAL A 319 -13.77 6.05 -5.85
N ASP A 320 -13.72 6.49 -4.59
CA ASP A 320 -14.31 7.76 -4.16
C ASP A 320 -13.92 8.88 -5.12
N ARG A 321 -14.90 9.70 -5.55
CA ARG A 321 -14.64 10.86 -6.41
C ARG A 321 -13.59 11.81 -5.84
N ALA A 322 -13.48 11.91 -4.51
CA ALA A 322 -12.45 12.70 -3.85
C ALA A 322 -11.01 12.22 -4.17
N LEU A 323 -10.83 10.96 -4.56
CA LEU A 323 -9.55 10.39 -4.95
C LEU A 323 -9.25 10.51 -6.45
N MET A 324 -10.22 10.93 -7.27
CA MET A 324 -10.04 10.99 -8.73
C MET A 324 -9.02 12.03 -9.21
N PRO A 325 -8.80 13.18 -8.55
CA PRO A 325 -7.68 14.07 -8.87
C PRO A 325 -6.30 13.43 -8.71
N HIS A 326 -6.23 12.29 -7.99
CA HIS A 326 -5.02 11.52 -7.77
C HIS A 326 -4.87 10.35 -8.75
N LEU A 327 -5.79 10.17 -9.70
CA LEU A 327 -5.73 9.09 -10.67
C LEU A 327 -4.51 9.25 -11.59
N HIS A 328 -3.69 8.20 -11.65
CA HIS A 328 -2.61 8.15 -12.64
C HIS A 328 -3.22 8.07 -14.07
N PRO A 329 -2.59 8.67 -15.10
CA PRO A 329 -3.13 8.67 -16.48
C PRO A 329 -3.48 7.29 -17.06
N GLU A 330 -2.72 6.25 -16.68
CA GLU A 330 -3.01 4.84 -16.98
C GLU A 330 -3.51 4.10 -15.72
N GLY A 331 -4.40 4.76 -14.97
CA GLY A 331 -4.77 4.39 -13.61
C GLY A 331 -5.37 3.00 -13.56
N PHE A 332 -6.38 2.74 -14.39
CA PHE A 332 -7.08 1.46 -14.44
C PHE A 332 -6.44 0.48 -15.43
N MET A 333 -6.36 -0.79 -15.02
CA MET A 333 -5.85 -1.89 -15.84
C MET A 333 -6.52 -3.20 -15.47
N GLN A 334 -6.88 -4.01 -16.47
CA GLN A 334 -7.26 -5.40 -16.29
C GLN A 334 -6.12 -6.30 -16.77
N MET A 335 -5.66 -7.20 -15.91
CA MET A 335 -4.52 -8.06 -16.20
C MET A 335 -4.99 -9.45 -16.67
N ARG A 336 -5.01 -9.68 -17.98
CA ARG A 336 -5.35 -10.99 -18.56
C ARG A 336 -4.21 -11.99 -18.47
N PHE A 337 -4.50 -13.28 -18.53
CA PHE A 337 -3.49 -14.33 -18.53
C PHE A 337 -3.01 -14.65 -19.96
N PRO A 338 -1.70 -14.90 -20.16
CA PRO A 338 -1.22 -15.44 -21.43
C PRO A 338 -1.86 -16.80 -21.71
N ILE A 339 -2.28 -17.05 -22.96
CA ILE A 339 -2.89 -18.33 -23.37
C ILE A 339 -2.03 -19.53 -22.95
N SER A 340 -0.70 -19.43 -23.14
CA SER A 340 0.25 -20.48 -22.77
C SER A 340 0.25 -20.81 -21.27
N LYS A 341 -0.08 -19.83 -20.42
CA LYS A 341 -0.23 -20.02 -18.98
C LYS A 341 -1.57 -20.65 -18.64
N SER A 342 -2.66 -20.18 -19.26
CA SER A 342 -4.02 -20.72 -19.02
C SER A 342 -4.17 -22.16 -19.48
N ILE A 343 -3.45 -22.60 -20.52
CA ILE A 343 -3.43 -24.01 -20.94
C ILE A 343 -2.63 -24.88 -19.97
N ARG A 344 -1.54 -24.33 -19.40
CA ARG A 344 -0.58 -25.10 -18.59
C ARG A 344 -0.94 -25.18 -17.11
N PHE A 345 -1.58 -24.15 -16.57
CA PHE A 345 -1.86 -24.00 -15.15
C PHE A 345 -3.33 -23.69 -14.91
N ARG A 346 -3.84 -24.12 -13.76
CA ARG A 346 -5.20 -23.84 -13.30
C ARG A 346 -5.28 -22.44 -12.69
N LEU A 347 -5.40 -21.44 -13.56
CA LEU A 347 -5.59 -20.04 -13.16
C LEU A 347 -7.08 -19.73 -12.89
N PRO A 348 -7.38 -18.73 -12.03
CA PRO A 348 -8.73 -18.22 -11.87
C PRO A 348 -9.39 -17.81 -13.19
N ASP A 349 -10.70 -17.99 -13.26
CA ASP A 349 -11.60 -17.46 -14.30
C ASP A 349 -11.79 -15.95 -14.21
N HIS A 350 -11.46 -15.32 -13.07
CA HIS A 350 -11.48 -13.87 -12.90
C HIS A 350 -10.12 -13.21 -13.18
N CYS A 351 -10.18 -11.99 -13.73
CA CYS A 351 -9.01 -11.17 -14.03
C CYS A 351 -8.75 -10.28 -12.84
N PRO A 352 -7.50 -10.13 -12.40
CA PRO A 352 -7.19 -9.03 -11.53
C PRO A 352 -7.42 -7.69 -12.23
N VAL A 353 -8.13 -6.79 -11.55
CA VAL A 353 -8.32 -5.39 -11.95
C VAL A 353 -7.50 -4.53 -11.00
N ARG A 354 -6.86 -3.48 -11.49
CA ARG A 354 -5.96 -2.60 -10.72
C ARG A 354 -6.25 -1.14 -11.02
N VAL A 355 -6.15 -0.29 -9.99
CA VAL A 355 -6.07 1.16 -10.10
C VAL A 355 -4.72 1.67 -9.56
N SER A 356 -4.19 2.76 -10.11
CA SER A 356 -2.97 3.43 -9.66
C SER A 356 -3.28 4.87 -9.27
N LEU A 357 -2.97 5.24 -8.03
CA LEU A 357 -3.27 6.56 -7.46
C LEU A 357 -1.99 7.21 -6.93
N THR A 358 -1.74 8.48 -7.23
CA THR A 358 -0.62 9.24 -6.66
C THR A 358 -0.98 9.77 -5.29
N ALA A 359 -0.15 9.51 -4.27
CA ALA A 359 -0.43 9.97 -2.90
C ALA A 359 -0.45 11.52 -2.76
N ARG A 360 0.15 12.26 -3.71
CA ARG A 360 0.09 13.73 -3.75
C ARG A 360 -1.02 14.21 -4.70
N ALA A 361 -1.64 15.34 -4.36
CA ALA A 361 -2.42 16.10 -5.33
C ALA A 361 -1.46 16.60 -6.41
N ALA A 362 -1.85 16.49 -7.68
CA ALA A 362 -1.29 17.37 -8.69
C ALA A 362 -1.73 18.79 -8.30
N LEU A 363 -0.77 19.61 -7.87
CA LEU A 363 -0.99 21.04 -7.61
C LEU A 363 -1.18 21.79 -8.92
#